data_AF-A0A938VDG0-F1
#
_entry.id   AF-A0A938VDG0-F1
#
_cell.length_a   1.000
_cell.length_b   1.000
_cell.length_c   1.000
_cell.angle_alpha   90.00
_cell.angle_beta   90.00
_cell.angle_gamma   90.00
#
_symmetry.space_group_name_H-M   'P 1'
#
loop_
_entity.id
_entity.type
_entity.pdbx_description
1 polymer ?
#
loop_
_entity_poly.entity_id
_entity_poly.type
_entity_poly.pdbx_seq_one_letter_code
_entity_poly.pdbx_strand_id
1 'polypeptide(L)'
;MPLRPNPVKESIARGGRSIGTMVFEFFTPSMPALVATTGAEFAIYDMEHSGASVETIRTVLAASRGPLPVPLVRVPATEYHFLARVLDSGALGLMVPMVESKSQAEAIVESTTYPPHGRRGAAFGFAHDDYERGDLTEKVGALNARRLLIAQIESERGLAHLEEIAAVPGIDVLWVGHFDLTNFLGIPRAVRPPGVPRRDGSGGSRGDGAQRDSRHQCRRRGHLRAMAPPRLQDHRVLRRFSPADGRTARWDRKGSRPRLEQAGVRVRSNLPTPRVPAAAGEDTGLPARGPRLP
;
A
#
# COMPACT_ATOMS: atom_id res chain seq x y z
N MET A 1 -25.51 16.94 9.56
CA MET A 1 -24.19 16.91 10.25
C MET A 1 -23.10 17.21 9.24
N PRO A 2 -21.89 17.66 9.63
CA PRO A 2 -20.79 17.77 8.67
C PRO A 2 -20.46 16.39 8.10
N LEU A 3 -20.08 16.34 6.83
CA LEU A 3 -19.65 15.12 6.15
C LEU A 3 -18.51 14.44 6.92
N ARG A 4 -18.51 13.10 7.00
CA ARG A 4 -17.46 12.37 7.75
C ARG A 4 -16.06 12.69 7.19
N PRO A 5 -15.04 12.89 8.06
CA PRO A 5 -13.68 13.16 7.60
C PRO A 5 -12.99 11.91 7.07
N ASN A 6 -11.76 12.08 6.54
CA ASN A 6 -10.85 10.99 6.23
C ASN A 6 -9.60 11.11 7.12
N PRO A 7 -9.59 10.45 8.31
CA PRO A 7 -8.50 10.59 9.28
C PRO A 7 -7.15 10.08 8.75
N VAL A 8 -7.17 9.14 7.81
CA VAL A 8 -5.95 8.61 7.17
C VAL A 8 -5.33 9.67 6.27
N LYS A 9 -6.13 10.37 5.45
CA LYS A 9 -5.65 11.49 4.64
C LYS A 9 -5.09 12.61 5.51
N GLU A 10 -5.79 12.96 6.57
CA GLU A 10 -5.36 13.98 7.52
C GLU A 10 -4.04 13.62 8.23
N SER A 11 -3.91 12.37 8.70
CA SER A 11 -2.69 11.85 9.32
C SER A 11 -1.50 11.98 8.38
N ILE A 12 -1.67 11.49 7.14
CA ILE A 12 -0.63 11.51 6.10
C ILE A 12 -0.26 12.95 5.72
N ALA A 13 -1.24 13.84 5.55
CA ALA A 13 -1.00 15.25 5.20
C ALA A 13 -0.14 15.98 6.24
N ARG A 14 -0.27 15.61 7.52
CA ARG A 14 0.54 16.12 8.65
C ARG A 14 1.90 15.43 8.81
N GLY A 15 2.31 14.58 7.86
CA GLY A 15 3.56 13.82 7.93
C GLY A 15 3.50 12.59 8.86
N GLY A 16 2.30 12.21 9.28
CA GLY A 16 2.04 11.00 10.05
C GLY A 16 2.21 9.73 9.23
N ARG A 17 1.81 8.61 9.84
CA ARG A 17 1.72 7.29 9.20
C ARG A 17 0.34 6.73 9.50
N SER A 18 -0.19 5.92 8.60
CA SER A 18 -1.35 5.07 8.88
C SER A 18 -1.08 3.65 8.45
N ILE A 19 -1.53 2.68 9.24
CA ILE A 19 -1.36 1.25 8.99
C ILE A 19 -2.70 0.65 8.55
N GLY A 20 -2.69 -0.17 7.51
CA GLY A 20 -3.92 -0.80 7.01
C GLY A 20 -3.67 -2.15 6.36
N THR A 21 -4.70 -2.67 5.70
CA THR A 21 -4.65 -3.97 5.02
C THR A 21 -5.30 -3.91 3.64
N MET A 22 -4.85 -4.79 2.75
CA MET A 22 -5.55 -5.12 1.52
C MET A 22 -6.58 -6.22 1.79
N VAL A 23 -7.71 -6.19 1.10
CA VAL A 23 -8.75 -7.22 1.12
C VAL A 23 -9.01 -7.68 -0.31
N PHE A 24 -8.60 -8.91 -0.60
CA PHE A 24 -8.75 -9.54 -1.91
C PHE A 24 -9.95 -10.49 -1.99
N GLU A 25 -10.42 -10.97 -0.84
CA GLU A 25 -11.43 -12.03 -0.73
C GLU A 25 -12.40 -11.76 0.42
N PHE A 26 -13.51 -12.50 0.43
CA PHE A 26 -14.54 -12.49 1.48
C PHE A 26 -15.22 -11.15 1.69
N PHE A 27 -15.73 -10.51 0.63
CA PHE A 27 -16.42 -9.19 0.66
C PHE A 27 -17.79 -9.19 1.38
N THR A 28 -17.81 -9.63 2.63
CA THR A 28 -19.00 -9.68 3.48
C THR A 28 -19.22 -8.33 4.18
N PRO A 29 -20.47 -7.96 4.52
CA PRO A 29 -20.75 -6.75 5.31
C PRO A 29 -20.02 -6.69 6.65
N SER A 30 -19.61 -7.83 7.23
CA SER A 30 -18.89 -7.89 8.50
C SER A 30 -17.40 -7.59 8.38
N MET A 31 -16.84 -7.55 7.17
CA MET A 31 -15.40 -7.33 6.95
C MET A 31 -14.84 -6.05 7.60
N PRO A 32 -15.49 -4.87 7.49
CA PRO A 32 -14.96 -3.65 8.10
C PRO A 32 -14.78 -3.80 9.62
N ALA A 33 -15.76 -4.43 10.29
CA ALA A 33 -15.70 -4.69 11.73
C ALA A 33 -14.60 -5.69 12.09
N LEU A 34 -14.44 -6.76 11.31
CA LEU A 34 -13.36 -7.73 11.52
C LEU A 34 -11.97 -7.07 11.35
N VAL A 35 -11.79 -6.26 10.31
CA VAL A 35 -10.54 -5.53 10.09
C VAL A 35 -10.26 -4.56 11.23
N ALA A 36 -11.29 -3.89 11.78
CA ALA A 36 -11.14 -2.99 12.92
C ALA A 36 -10.49 -3.66 14.13
N THR A 37 -10.76 -4.96 14.37
CA THR A 37 -10.17 -5.71 15.50
C THR A 37 -8.64 -5.86 15.42
N THR A 38 -8.06 -5.67 14.23
CA THR A 38 -6.61 -5.77 14.01
C THR A 38 -5.84 -4.50 14.34
N GLY A 39 -6.55 -3.38 14.59
CA GLY A 39 -5.95 -2.05 14.74
C GLY A 39 -5.63 -1.35 13.41
N ALA A 40 -6.08 -1.91 12.28
CA ALA A 40 -5.95 -1.26 10.98
C ALA A 40 -6.77 0.05 10.92
N GLU A 41 -6.15 1.12 10.43
CA GLU A 41 -6.76 2.44 10.25
C GLU A 41 -7.46 2.59 8.90
N PHE A 42 -7.10 1.75 7.92
CA PHE A 42 -7.77 1.66 6.62
C PHE A 42 -7.81 0.23 6.09
N ALA A 43 -8.74 -0.02 5.18
CA ALA A 43 -8.81 -1.21 4.36
C ALA A 43 -8.87 -0.80 2.88
N ILE A 44 -8.06 -1.42 2.03
CA ILE A 44 -8.17 -1.29 0.57
C ILE A 44 -8.87 -2.53 0.05
N TYR A 45 -10.09 -2.38 -0.44
CA TYR A 45 -10.83 -3.44 -1.09
C TYR A 45 -10.43 -3.53 -2.56
N ASP A 46 -10.01 -4.71 -2.98
CA ASP A 46 -9.50 -4.91 -4.32
C ASP A 46 -10.62 -5.14 -5.34
N MET A 47 -10.57 -4.46 -6.48
CA MET A 47 -11.35 -4.78 -7.68
C MET A 47 -10.46 -5.12 -8.89
N GLU A 48 -9.14 -5.04 -8.76
CA GLU A 48 -8.23 -5.23 -9.90
C GLU A 48 -7.89 -6.70 -10.15
N HIS A 49 -7.63 -7.46 -9.09
CA HIS A 49 -7.28 -8.88 -9.17
C HIS A 49 -8.33 -9.78 -8.53
N SER A 50 -9.24 -9.21 -7.74
CA SER A 50 -10.43 -9.90 -7.26
C SER A 50 -11.50 -9.97 -8.36
N GLY A 51 -12.53 -10.80 -8.14
CA GLY A 51 -13.75 -10.80 -8.97
C GLY A 51 -14.81 -9.78 -8.53
N ALA A 52 -14.47 -8.83 -7.64
CA ALA A 52 -15.46 -7.95 -7.03
C ALA A 52 -15.99 -6.90 -8.00
N SER A 53 -17.31 -6.86 -8.15
CA SER A 53 -18.00 -5.78 -8.85
C SER A 53 -18.15 -4.53 -7.96
N VAL A 54 -18.44 -3.38 -8.57
CA VAL A 54 -18.81 -2.16 -7.83
C VAL A 54 -19.98 -2.41 -6.86
N GLU A 55 -20.94 -3.26 -7.23
CA GLU A 55 -22.08 -3.62 -6.38
C GLU A 55 -21.64 -4.40 -5.12
N THR A 56 -20.72 -5.36 -5.29
CA THR A 56 -20.14 -6.12 -4.18
C THR A 56 -19.41 -5.18 -3.22
N ILE A 57 -18.56 -4.31 -3.78
CA ILE A 57 -17.83 -3.31 -3.00
C ILE A 57 -18.80 -2.35 -2.30
N ARG A 58 -19.82 -1.85 -2.98
CA ARG A 58 -20.84 -0.96 -2.39
C ARG A 58 -21.49 -1.55 -1.14
N THR A 59 -21.71 -2.86 -1.10
CA THR A 59 -22.26 -3.56 0.07
C THR A 59 -21.31 -3.46 1.27
N VAL A 60 -20.01 -3.67 1.06
CA VAL A 60 -18.99 -3.54 2.13
C VAL A 60 -18.80 -2.08 2.55
N LEU A 61 -18.80 -1.14 1.60
CA LEU A 61 -18.68 0.29 1.86
C LEU A 61 -19.84 0.82 2.71
N ALA A 62 -21.06 0.35 2.46
CA ALA A 62 -22.23 0.71 3.27
C ALA A 62 -22.06 0.29 4.74
N ALA A 63 -21.46 -0.87 4.98
CA ALA A 63 -21.14 -1.38 6.32
C ALA A 63 -19.87 -0.77 6.95
N SER A 64 -19.13 0.07 6.21
CA SER A 64 -17.91 0.75 6.69
C SER A 64 -18.19 2.13 7.32
N ARG A 65 -19.44 2.41 7.68
CA ARG A 65 -19.85 3.67 8.32
C ARG A 65 -19.66 3.60 9.84
N GLY A 66 -19.16 4.67 10.44
CA GLY A 66 -18.86 4.76 11.87
C GLY A 66 -17.36 4.71 12.18
N PRO A 67 -16.96 4.40 13.43
CA PRO A 67 -15.56 4.36 13.86
C PRO A 67 -14.86 3.07 13.38
N LEU A 68 -14.83 2.89 12.07
CA LEU A 68 -14.26 1.73 11.37
C LEU A 68 -13.07 2.16 10.50
N PRO A 69 -12.23 1.21 10.06
CA PRO A 69 -11.14 1.51 9.14
C PRO A 69 -11.64 2.27 7.91
N VAL A 70 -10.89 3.30 7.49
CA VAL A 70 -11.21 4.10 6.30
C VAL A 70 -11.32 3.18 5.08
N PRO A 71 -12.47 3.15 4.39
CA PRO A 71 -12.65 2.28 3.25
C PRO A 71 -12.07 2.92 1.99
N LEU A 72 -10.99 2.33 1.48
CA LEU A 72 -10.35 2.65 0.22
C LEU A 72 -10.64 1.51 -0.78
N VAL A 73 -10.53 1.79 -2.07
CA VAL A 73 -10.76 0.78 -3.10
C VAL A 73 -9.64 0.83 -4.14
N ARG A 74 -9.05 -0.32 -4.47
CA ARG A 74 -8.18 -0.42 -5.64
C ARG A 74 -9.05 -0.69 -6.86
N VAL A 75 -9.11 0.28 -7.77
CA VAL A 75 -9.92 0.20 -8.99
C VAL A 75 -9.22 -0.66 -10.06
N PRO A 76 -9.94 -1.20 -11.05
CA PRO A 76 -9.32 -2.02 -12.09
C PRO A 76 -8.39 -1.23 -13.03
N ALA A 77 -8.71 0.03 -13.31
CA ALA A 77 -7.99 0.87 -14.27
C ALA A 77 -8.39 2.36 -14.14
N THR A 78 -7.81 3.22 -14.99
CA THR A 78 -7.87 4.68 -14.89
C THR A 78 -9.10 5.33 -15.53
N GLU A 79 -9.97 4.55 -16.17
CA GLU A 79 -11.13 5.07 -16.86
C GLU A 79 -12.14 5.70 -15.90
N TYR A 80 -12.73 6.82 -16.33
CA TYR A 80 -13.66 7.62 -15.53
C TYR A 80 -14.75 6.80 -14.82
N HIS A 81 -15.31 5.80 -15.51
CA HIS A 81 -16.42 5.00 -14.98
C HIS A 81 -16.00 4.08 -13.81
N PHE A 82 -14.73 3.66 -13.73
CA PHE A 82 -14.21 2.95 -12.56
C PHE A 82 -13.96 3.88 -11.39
N LEU A 83 -13.49 5.10 -11.67
CA LEU A 83 -13.16 6.08 -10.64
C LEU A 83 -14.41 6.71 -10.00
N ALA A 84 -15.29 7.29 -10.83
CA ALA A 84 -16.45 8.03 -10.35
C ALA A 84 -17.46 7.13 -9.64
N ARG A 85 -17.79 5.97 -10.21
CA ARG A 85 -18.81 5.06 -9.63
C ARG A 85 -18.38 4.45 -8.30
N VAL A 86 -17.09 4.19 -8.12
CA VAL A 86 -16.56 3.66 -6.85
C VAL A 86 -16.58 4.73 -5.77
N LEU A 87 -16.20 5.98 -6.12
CA LEU A 87 -16.37 7.11 -5.19
C LEU A 87 -17.83 7.33 -4.84
N ASP A 88 -18.73 7.33 -5.83
CA ASP A 88 -20.19 7.45 -5.67
C ASP A 88 -20.78 6.36 -4.75
N SER A 89 -20.15 5.19 -4.71
CA SER A 89 -20.53 4.07 -3.85
C SER A 89 -20.11 4.22 -2.39
N GLY A 90 -19.36 5.27 -2.04
CA GLY A 90 -19.01 5.62 -0.65
C GLY A 90 -17.55 5.38 -0.25
N ALA A 91 -16.67 5.10 -1.22
CA ALA A 91 -15.24 5.01 -0.95
C ALA A 91 -14.68 6.38 -0.54
N LEU A 92 -13.79 6.41 0.47
CA LEU A 92 -13.13 7.63 0.92
C LEU A 92 -11.81 7.90 0.18
N GLY A 93 -11.43 7.00 -0.72
CA GLY A 93 -10.28 7.17 -1.58
C GLY A 93 -10.07 5.98 -2.51
N LEU A 94 -9.22 6.18 -3.50
CA LEU A 94 -8.92 5.20 -4.54
C LEU A 94 -7.43 4.90 -4.57
N MET A 95 -7.10 3.64 -4.82
CA MET A 95 -5.80 3.21 -5.34
C MET A 95 -5.97 2.88 -6.81
N VAL A 96 -5.11 3.47 -7.65
CA VAL A 96 -5.20 3.34 -9.10
C VAL A 96 -3.95 2.61 -9.59
N PRO A 97 -4.10 1.44 -10.24
CA PRO A 97 -2.97 0.65 -10.74
C PRO A 97 -2.33 1.28 -11.97
N MET A 98 -1.13 0.80 -12.31
CA MET A 98 -0.43 1.06 -13.57
C MET A 98 -0.36 2.55 -13.93
N VAL A 99 0.00 3.40 -12.97
CA VAL A 99 0.19 4.83 -13.22
C VAL A 99 1.58 5.07 -13.79
N GLU A 100 1.65 5.41 -15.08
CA GLU A 100 2.88 5.45 -15.86
C GLU A 100 3.27 6.84 -16.36
N SER A 101 2.42 7.85 -16.20
CA SER A 101 2.70 9.22 -16.68
C SER A 101 2.03 10.31 -15.84
N LYS A 102 2.57 11.52 -15.95
CA LYS A 102 1.98 12.73 -15.40
C LYS A 102 0.56 12.98 -15.92
N SER A 103 0.34 12.82 -17.23
CA SER A 103 -0.97 13.04 -17.86
C SER A 103 -2.04 12.07 -17.34
N GLN A 104 -1.66 10.82 -17.07
CA GLN A 104 -2.57 9.84 -16.47
C GLN A 104 -2.91 10.22 -15.03
N ALA A 105 -1.93 10.67 -14.24
CA ALA A 105 -2.15 11.17 -12.89
C ALA A 105 -3.05 12.42 -12.87
N GLU A 106 -2.86 13.37 -13.80
CA GLU A 106 -3.74 14.53 -13.98
C GLU A 106 -5.18 14.11 -14.32
N ALA A 107 -5.34 13.16 -15.24
CA ALA A 107 -6.65 12.62 -15.61
C ALA A 107 -7.36 11.91 -14.44
N ILE A 108 -6.62 11.19 -13.59
CA ILE A 108 -7.15 10.59 -12.36
C ILE A 108 -7.69 11.68 -11.42
N VAL A 109 -6.89 12.73 -11.17
CA VAL A 109 -7.30 13.85 -10.30
C VAL A 109 -8.51 14.57 -10.89
N GLU A 110 -8.50 14.88 -12.19
CA GLU A 110 -9.60 15.55 -12.86
C GLU A 110 -10.90 14.73 -12.77
N SER A 111 -10.83 13.43 -13.01
CA SER A 111 -11.98 12.50 -12.99
C SER A 111 -12.61 12.32 -11.61
N THR A 112 -11.83 12.58 -10.55
CA THR A 112 -12.26 12.30 -9.17
C THR A 112 -12.53 13.57 -8.37
N THR A 113 -12.18 14.75 -8.90
CA THR A 113 -12.36 16.06 -8.24
C THR A 113 -13.53 16.79 -8.89
N TYR A 114 -14.41 17.35 -8.09
CA TYR A 114 -15.45 18.25 -8.58
C TYR A 114 -14.88 19.60 -9.03
N PRO A 115 -15.60 20.35 -9.89
CA PRO A 115 -15.23 21.73 -10.24
C PRO A 115 -15.00 22.63 -9.01
N PRO A 116 -14.13 23.65 -9.11
CA PRO A 116 -13.39 24.08 -10.31
C PRO A 116 -12.06 23.34 -10.54
N HIS A 117 -11.68 22.42 -9.66
CA HIS A 117 -10.36 21.75 -9.68
C HIS A 117 -10.35 20.42 -10.44
N GLY A 118 -11.50 20.01 -11.00
CA GLY A 118 -11.62 18.83 -11.85
C GLY A 118 -12.97 18.80 -12.56
N ARG A 119 -13.34 17.62 -13.06
CA ARG A 119 -14.51 17.41 -13.93
C ARG A 119 -15.34 16.19 -13.52
N ARG A 120 -15.26 15.74 -12.26
CA ARG A 120 -16.14 14.68 -11.75
C ARG A 120 -17.61 15.09 -11.90
N GLY A 121 -18.42 14.23 -12.51
CA GLY A 121 -19.87 14.42 -12.64
C GLY A 121 -20.56 14.46 -11.28
N ALA A 122 -21.45 15.43 -11.10
CA ALA A 122 -22.13 15.67 -9.84
C ALA A 122 -23.45 14.92 -9.73
N ALA A 123 -23.60 14.17 -8.66
CA ALA A 123 -24.87 13.66 -8.17
C ALA A 123 -24.76 13.61 -6.64
N PHE A 124 -25.84 13.88 -5.90
CA PHE A 124 -25.84 14.02 -4.44
C PHE A 124 -27.03 13.30 -3.80
N GLY A 125 -26.99 13.09 -2.49
CA GLY A 125 -28.04 12.45 -1.69
C GLY A 125 -27.91 10.93 -1.64
N PHE A 126 -26.69 10.39 -1.71
CA PHE A 126 -26.45 8.94 -1.69
C PHE A 126 -25.13 8.57 -1.01
N ALA A 127 -24.63 7.36 -1.25
CA ALA A 127 -23.62 6.74 -0.40
C ALA A 127 -22.36 7.61 -0.15
N HIS A 128 -21.86 8.29 -1.17
CA HIS A 128 -20.65 9.11 -1.10
C HIS A 128 -20.77 10.44 -0.37
N ASP A 129 -21.97 10.96 -0.10
CA ASP A 129 -22.19 12.17 0.71
C ASP A 129 -22.97 11.85 1.98
N ASP A 130 -22.88 10.59 2.38
CA ASP A 130 -23.42 10.05 3.61
C ASP A 130 -24.94 10.19 3.76
N TYR A 131 -25.66 10.50 2.66
CA TYR A 131 -27.09 10.87 2.65
C TYR A 131 -27.40 12.17 3.42
N GLU A 132 -26.37 12.97 3.73
CA GLU A 132 -26.51 14.20 4.48
C GLU A 132 -27.05 15.33 3.60
N ARG A 133 -27.98 16.11 4.15
CA ARG A 133 -28.47 17.36 3.55
C ARG A 133 -27.51 18.50 3.90
N GLY A 134 -27.50 19.56 3.10
CA GLY A 134 -26.69 20.76 3.36
C GLY A 134 -26.42 21.57 2.11
N ASP A 135 -25.64 22.64 2.27
CA ASP A 135 -25.17 23.46 1.16
C ASP A 135 -24.29 22.64 0.20
N LEU A 136 -24.58 22.73 -1.10
CA LEU A 136 -23.88 21.93 -2.10
C LEU A 136 -22.43 22.38 -2.30
N THR A 137 -22.14 23.67 -2.15
CA THR A 137 -20.79 24.22 -2.30
C THR A 137 -19.88 23.71 -1.19
N GLU A 138 -20.36 23.78 0.06
CA GLU A 138 -19.67 23.23 1.23
C GLU A 138 -19.44 21.72 1.10
N LYS A 139 -20.46 20.98 0.66
CA LYS A 139 -20.36 19.53 0.44
C LYS A 139 -19.32 19.19 -0.62
N VAL A 140 -19.34 19.87 -1.77
CA VAL A 140 -18.36 19.68 -2.84
C VAL A 140 -16.94 19.93 -2.32
N GLY A 141 -16.73 21.02 -1.58
CA GLY A 141 -15.45 21.34 -0.95
C GLY A 141 -14.99 20.23 -0.01
N ALA A 142 -15.87 19.76 0.88
CA ALA A 142 -15.56 18.69 1.83
C ALA A 142 -15.28 17.33 1.14
N LEU A 143 -16.04 16.98 0.10
CA LEU A 143 -15.83 15.76 -0.70
C LEU A 143 -14.47 15.78 -1.40
N ASN A 144 -14.11 16.90 -2.03
CA ASN A 144 -12.80 17.10 -2.64
C ASN A 144 -11.67 17.01 -1.60
N ALA A 145 -11.86 17.64 -0.44
CA ALA A 145 -10.86 17.68 0.62
C ALA A 145 -10.59 16.28 1.23
N ARG A 146 -11.64 15.49 1.52
CA ARG A 146 -11.50 14.19 2.21
C ARG A 146 -11.05 13.03 1.33
N ARG A 147 -11.26 13.10 0.02
CA ARG A 147 -10.92 12.02 -0.92
C ARG A 147 -9.41 11.81 -0.95
N LEU A 148 -8.96 10.58 -0.68
CA LEU A 148 -7.55 10.17 -0.77
C LEU A 148 -7.26 9.51 -2.13
N LEU A 149 -6.20 9.92 -2.82
CA LEU A 149 -5.76 9.28 -4.08
C LEU A 149 -4.37 8.67 -3.95
N ILE A 150 -4.27 7.38 -4.30
CA ILE A 150 -3.03 6.61 -4.34
C ILE A 150 -2.72 6.27 -5.80
N ALA A 151 -1.58 6.73 -6.29
CA ALA A 151 -1.03 6.29 -7.57
C ALA A 151 -0.10 5.09 -7.35
N GLN A 152 -0.44 3.94 -7.92
CA GLN A 152 0.38 2.75 -7.82
C GLN A 152 1.43 2.74 -8.94
N ILE A 153 2.69 2.78 -8.51
CA ILE A 153 3.88 2.76 -9.35
C ILE A 153 4.39 1.33 -9.39
N GLU A 154 4.17 0.67 -10.52
CA GLU A 154 4.43 -0.76 -10.63
C GLU A 154 4.97 -1.20 -11.98
N SER A 155 5.43 -0.27 -12.81
CA SER A 155 6.11 -0.54 -14.07
C SER A 155 7.40 0.27 -14.19
N GLU A 156 8.26 -0.13 -15.14
CA GLU A 156 9.48 0.62 -15.47
C GLU A 156 9.16 2.06 -15.91
N ARG A 157 8.05 2.26 -16.62
CA ARG A 157 7.59 3.57 -17.09
C ARG A 157 7.13 4.45 -15.94
N GLY A 158 6.31 3.91 -15.04
CA GLY A 158 5.89 4.63 -13.83
C GLY A 158 7.08 5.01 -12.95
N LEU A 159 8.06 4.11 -12.83
CA LEU A 159 9.30 4.41 -12.10
C LEU A 159 10.13 5.50 -12.77
N ALA A 160 10.20 5.51 -14.11
CA ALA A 160 10.95 6.52 -14.87
C ALA A 160 10.31 7.93 -14.83
N HIS A 161 9.00 8.03 -14.59
CA HIS A 161 8.25 9.29 -14.48
C HIS A 161 7.81 9.59 -13.04
N LEU A 162 8.42 8.93 -12.04
CA LEU A 162 7.99 8.99 -10.64
C LEU A 162 7.88 10.43 -10.12
N GLU A 163 8.89 11.27 -10.38
CA GLU A 163 8.91 12.66 -9.93
C GLU A 163 7.82 13.51 -10.59
N GLU A 164 7.51 13.25 -11.86
CA GLU A 164 6.47 13.98 -12.60
C GLU A 164 5.07 13.60 -12.11
N ILE A 165 4.84 12.31 -11.84
CA ILE A 165 3.60 11.80 -11.23
C ILE A 165 3.44 12.37 -9.82
N ALA A 166 4.52 12.36 -9.02
CA ALA A 166 4.53 12.88 -7.67
C ALA A 166 4.22 14.39 -7.57
N ALA A 167 4.56 15.14 -8.63
CA ALA A 167 4.35 16.57 -8.68
C ALA A 167 2.90 16.98 -9.01
N VAL A 168 2.03 16.03 -9.40
CA VAL A 168 0.63 16.33 -9.75
C VAL A 168 -0.16 16.69 -8.49
N PRO A 169 -0.70 17.92 -8.38
CA PRO A 169 -1.54 18.30 -7.25
C PRO A 169 -2.79 17.41 -7.17
N GLY A 170 -3.06 16.86 -5.99
CA GLY A 170 -4.19 15.97 -5.76
C GLY A 170 -3.83 14.47 -5.72
N ILE A 171 -2.64 14.08 -6.16
CA ILE A 171 -2.08 12.76 -5.82
C ILE A 171 -1.53 12.83 -4.38
N ASP A 172 -2.13 12.06 -3.47
CA ASP A 172 -1.80 12.11 -2.05
C ASP A 172 -0.67 11.13 -1.68
N VAL A 173 -0.65 9.95 -2.32
CA VAL A 173 0.30 8.87 -2.03
C VAL A 173 0.81 8.21 -3.30
N LEU A 174 2.10 7.86 -3.32
CA LEU A 174 2.69 6.95 -4.29
C LEU A 174 2.89 5.59 -3.63
N TRP A 175 2.38 4.54 -4.25
CA TRP A 175 2.46 3.18 -3.72
C TRP A 175 3.29 2.29 -4.65
N VAL A 176 4.21 1.51 -4.11
CA VAL A 176 5.01 0.59 -4.93
C VAL A 176 4.32 -0.76 -5.06
N GLY A 177 3.80 -1.06 -6.26
CA GLY A 177 3.28 -2.38 -6.61
C GLY A 177 4.44 -3.34 -6.87
N HIS A 178 5.04 -3.86 -5.80
CA HIS A 178 6.33 -4.55 -5.91
C HIS A 178 6.25 -5.86 -6.72
N PHE A 179 5.10 -6.54 -6.74
CA PHE A 179 4.95 -7.78 -7.49
C PHE A 179 5.09 -7.51 -8.99
N ASP A 180 4.28 -6.62 -9.54
CA ASP A 180 4.33 -6.24 -10.95
C ASP A 180 5.62 -5.52 -11.31
N LEU A 181 6.12 -4.62 -10.44
CA LEU A 181 7.38 -3.93 -10.71
C LEU A 181 8.54 -4.92 -10.87
N THR A 182 8.66 -5.88 -9.96
CA THR A 182 9.73 -6.90 -10.07
C THR A 182 9.51 -7.84 -11.25
N ASN A 183 8.26 -8.08 -11.64
CA ASN A 183 7.92 -8.87 -12.81
C ASN A 183 8.35 -8.17 -14.10
N PHE A 184 8.00 -6.90 -14.29
CA PHE A 184 8.38 -6.12 -15.48
C PHE A 184 9.89 -5.89 -15.57
N LEU A 185 10.58 -5.74 -14.43
CA LEU A 185 12.04 -5.65 -14.37
C LEU A 185 12.76 -6.99 -14.65
N GLY A 186 12.02 -8.08 -14.93
CA GLY A 186 12.59 -9.40 -15.20
C GLY A 186 13.25 -10.07 -13.99
N ILE A 187 12.90 -9.64 -12.77
CA ILE A 187 13.44 -10.15 -11.50
C ILE A 187 12.31 -10.57 -10.55
N PRO A 188 11.38 -11.45 -10.99
CA PRO A 188 10.15 -11.74 -10.25
C PRO A 188 10.44 -12.20 -8.82
N ARG A 189 9.76 -11.57 -7.85
CA ARG A 189 9.89 -11.85 -6.41
C ARG A 189 11.29 -11.61 -5.83
N ALA A 190 12.22 -10.98 -6.56
CA ALA A 190 13.45 -10.47 -6.00
C ALA A 190 13.19 -9.18 -5.20
N VAL A 191 12.34 -9.28 -4.17
CA VAL A 191 12.05 -8.19 -3.23
C VAL A 191 13.23 -7.98 -2.25
N ARG A 192 14.33 -8.71 -2.46
CA ARG A 192 15.54 -8.68 -1.64
C ARG A 192 16.77 -8.50 -2.53
N PRO A 193 17.72 -7.62 -2.16
CA PRO A 193 18.97 -7.49 -2.90
C PRO A 193 19.68 -8.85 -2.98
N PRO A 194 20.22 -9.23 -4.16
CA PRO A 194 21.02 -10.44 -4.29
C PRO A 194 22.23 -10.39 -3.35
N GLY A 195 22.35 -11.37 -2.45
CA GLY A 195 23.54 -11.51 -1.60
C GLY A 195 23.36 -11.27 -0.10
N VAL A 196 22.14 -10.99 0.39
CA VAL A 196 21.89 -11.03 1.84
C VAL A 196 21.49 -12.47 2.20
N PRO A 197 22.23 -13.20 3.06
CA PRO A 197 21.85 -14.55 3.50
C PRO A 197 20.53 -14.51 4.27
N ARG A 198 19.67 -15.53 4.14
CA ARG A 198 18.59 -15.70 5.12
C ARG A 198 19.25 -15.77 6.50
N ARG A 199 18.74 -15.03 7.47
CA ARG A 199 19.13 -15.27 8.87
C ARG A 199 18.25 -16.42 9.34
N ASP A 200 18.54 -17.62 8.86
CA ASP A 200 18.03 -18.82 9.47
C ASP A 200 18.77 -18.98 10.80
N GLY A 201 18.01 -19.00 11.89
CA GLY A 201 18.52 -19.20 13.24
C GLY A 201 18.93 -20.66 13.50
N SER A 202 19.63 -21.31 12.57
CA SER A 202 20.10 -22.69 12.75
C SER A 202 21.34 -22.92 11.90
N GLY A 203 22.49 -23.01 12.56
CA GLY A 203 23.71 -23.53 11.94
C GLY A 203 23.54 -25.01 11.58
N GLY A 204 24.01 -25.42 10.40
CA GLY A 204 24.05 -26.83 10.02
C GLY A 204 24.22 -27.11 8.53
N SER A 205 25.46 -27.44 8.15
CA SER A 205 25.88 -28.37 7.08
C SER A 205 25.39 -28.26 5.63
N ARG A 206 26.38 -27.96 4.78
CA ARG A 206 26.74 -28.41 3.42
C ARG A 206 25.85 -29.44 2.67
N GLY A 207 25.76 -29.20 1.35
CA GLY A 207 25.42 -30.12 0.26
C GLY A 207 24.28 -29.58 -0.62
N ASP A 208 24.22 -29.65 -1.95
CA ASP A 208 25.17 -29.86 -3.05
C ASP A 208 24.37 -29.53 -4.34
N GLY A 209 25.04 -29.22 -5.46
CA GLY A 209 24.52 -29.67 -6.77
C GLY A 209 23.72 -28.77 -7.75
N ALA A 210 23.05 -27.66 -7.39
CA ALA A 210 22.10 -27.01 -8.33
C ALA A 210 22.38 -25.53 -8.70
N GLN A 211 23.58 -25.01 -8.45
CA GLN A 211 23.85 -23.55 -8.50
C GLN A 211 24.99 -23.11 -9.44
N ARG A 212 25.36 -23.94 -10.42
CA ARG A 212 26.45 -23.63 -11.36
C ARG A 212 26.01 -23.07 -12.72
N ASP A 213 24.73 -23.16 -13.10
CA ASP A 213 24.34 -22.78 -14.49
C ASP A 213 23.72 -21.37 -14.64
N SER A 214 23.26 -20.73 -13.56
CA SER A 214 22.69 -19.38 -13.62
C SER A 214 23.74 -18.25 -13.75
N ARG A 215 25.04 -18.56 -13.61
CA ARG A 215 26.13 -17.58 -13.70
C ARG A 215 26.63 -17.36 -15.13
N HIS A 216 26.44 -18.32 -16.04
CA HIS A 216 26.98 -18.24 -17.39
C HIS A 216 26.00 -17.61 -18.40
N GLN A 217 24.68 -17.78 -18.20
CA GLN A 217 23.66 -17.16 -19.07
C GLN A 217 23.48 -15.65 -18.85
N CYS A 218 23.80 -15.13 -17.67
CA CYS A 218 23.58 -13.72 -17.33
C CYS A 218 24.71 -12.77 -17.84
N ARG A 219 25.75 -13.29 -18.50
CA ARG A 219 26.86 -12.46 -19.02
C ARG A 219 26.68 -11.95 -20.46
N ARG A 220 25.72 -12.48 -21.23
CA ARG A 220 25.57 -12.16 -22.67
C ARG A 220 24.51 -11.10 -23.01
N ARG A 221 23.71 -10.64 -22.05
CA ARG A 221 22.73 -9.57 -22.27
C ARG A 221 22.99 -8.46 -21.26
N GLY A 222 23.39 -7.29 -21.75
CA GLY A 222 23.81 -6.14 -20.95
C GLY A 222 22.68 -5.49 -20.14
N HIS A 223 22.11 -6.22 -19.19
CA HIS A 223 21.03 -5.73 -18.34
C HIS A 223 21.57 -5.05 -17.07
N LEU A 224 21.12 -3.81 -16.88
CA LEU A 224 21.32 -2.99 -15.69
C LEU A 224 20.88 -3.75 -14.44
N ARG A 225 21.77 -3.85 -13.45
CA ARG A 225 21.42 -4.35 -12.11
C ARG A 225 20.61 -3.29 -11.37
N ALA A 226 19.30 -3.49 -11.26
CA ALA A 226 18.46 -2.72 -10.35
C ALA A 226 18.77 -3.13 -8.89
N MET A 227 19.31 -2.20 -8.09
CA MET A 227 19.34 -2.34 -6.63
C MET A 227 18.12 -1.62 -6.05
N ALA A 228 17.13 -2.38 -5.56
CA ALA A 228 16.01 -1.83 -4.81
C ALA A 228 16.46 -1.40 -3.40
N PRO A 229 16.09 -0.19 -2.92
CA PRO A 229 16.45 0.26 -1.59
C PRO A 229 15.74 -0.56 -0.49
N PRO A 230 16.44 -0.95 0.60
CA PRO A 230 15.98 -1.93 1.58
C PRO A 230 14.90 -1.46 2.59
N ARG A 231 14.31 -0.27 2.44
CA ARG A 231 13.41 0.33 3.46
C ARG A 231 11.99 0.70 2.99
N LEU A 232 11.62 0.42 1.75
CA LEU A 232 10.26 0.68 1.21
C LEU A 232 9.27 -0.48 1.45
N GLN A 233 9.57 -1.39 2.37
CA GLN A 233 9.01 -2.75 2.35
C GLN A 233 7.70 -2.96 3.11
N ASP A 234 7.19 -1.96 3.83
CA ASP A 234 5.93 -2.11 4.56
C ASP A 234 4.76 -1.57 3.73
N HIS A 235 4.26 -2.41 2.82
CA HIS A 235 3.07 -2.23 1.98
C HIS A 235 1.76 -2.17 2.79
N ARG A 236 1.85 -1.93 4.09
CA ARG A 236 0.71 -1.68 4.98
C ARG A 236 0.73 -0.26 5.51
N VAL A 237 1.79 0.50 5.27
CA VAL A 237 2.00 1.82 5.86
C VAL A 237 1.88 2.89 4.78
N LEU A 238 0.85 3.74 4.90
CA LEU A 238 0.71 4.93 4.09
C LEU A 238 1.50 6.09 4.72
N ARG A 239 2.24 6.82 3.88
CA ARG A 239 2.97 8.05 4.20
C ARG A 239 2.94 8.98 2.99
N ARG A 240 3.05 10.28 3.26
CA ARG A 240 3.10 11.29 2.20
C ARG A 240 4.43 11.16 1.48
N PHE A 241 4.40 11.20 0.16
CA PHE A 241 5.60 11.41 -0.63
C PHE A 241 5.96 12.90 -0.60
N SER A 242 7.20 13.21 -0.23
CA SER A 242 7.74 14.57 -0.23
C SER A 242 9.03 14.58 -1.06
N PRO A 243 9.07 15.30 -2.20
CA PRO A 243 10.30 15.49 -2.96
C PRO A 243 11.44 16.11 -2.13
N ALA A 244 11.08 16.85 -1.06
CA ALA A 244 12.02 17.53 -0.17
C ALA A 244 12.68 16.61 0.88
N ASP A 245 12.23 15.35 1.03
CA ASP A 245 12.74 14.44 2.07
C ASP A 245 14.17 13.91 1.81
N GLY A 246 14.85 14.43 0.79
CA GLY A 246 16.27 14.16 0.48
C GLY A 246 16.60 12.70 0.15
N ARG A 247 15.60 11.81 0.21
CA ARG A 247 15.68 10.37 -0.07
C ARG A 247 15.21 10.06 -1.47
N THR A 248 15.57 10.91 -2.43
CA THR A 248 15.47 10.58 -3.85
C THR A 248 16.63 9.64 -4.18
N ALA A 249 16.33 8.40 -4.58
CA ALA A 249 17.32 7.61 -5.30
C ALA A 249 17.61 8.34 -6.61
N ARG A 250 18.73 9.07 -6.69
CA ARG A 250 19.19 9.63 -7.96
C ARG A 250 19.65 8.47 -8.84
N TRP A 251 18.91 8.20 -9.90
CA TRP A 251 19.30 7.27 -10.95
C TRP A 251 19.99 8.06 -12.05
N ASP A 252 21.31 7.89 -12.18
CA ASP A 252 22.09 8.58 -13.20
C ASP A 252 21.73 8.03 -14.59
N ARG A 253 21.36 8.92 -15.52
CA ARG A 253 20.93 8.60 -16.91
C ARG A 253 22.08 8.07 -17.79
N LYS A 254 23.32 7.98 -17.29
CA LYS A 254 24.47 7.49 -18.06
C LYS A 254 25.09 6.27 -17.40
N GLY A 255 24.68 5.07 -17.82
CA GLY A 255 25.46 3.82 -17.97
C GLY A 255 26.60 3.45 -17.01
N SER A 256 26.72 4.07 -15.84
CA SER A 256 27.86 3.96 -14.95
C SER A 256 27.34 3.78 -13.52
N ARG A 257 27.96 2.84 -12.82
CA ARG A 257 27.46 2.23 -11.57
C ARG A 257 27.22 3.31 -10.49
N PRO A 258 26.09 3.29 -9.77
CA PRO A 258 25.92 4.19 -8.63
C PRO A 258 26.93 3.85 -7.53
N ARG A 259 27.72 4.84 -7.09
CA ARG A 259 28.51 4.76 -5.85
C ARG A 259 27.63 5.24 -4.70
N LEU A 260 27.44 4.38 -3.71
CA LEU A 260 26.94 4.78 -2.39
C LEU A 260 28.10 5.40 -1.62
N GLU A 261 28.13 6.72 -1.50
CA GLU A 261 28.94 7.37 -0.45
C GLU A 261 28.26 7.13 0.90
N GLN A 262 28.97 6.45 1.80
CA GLN A 262 28.49 6.14 3.14
C GLN A 262 28.54 7.40 4.01
N ALA A 263 27.41 8.07 4.21
CA ALA A 263 27.22 8.94 5.35
C ALA A 263 26.91 8.08 6.59
N GLY A 264 27.90 7.93 7.48
CA GLY A 264 27.77 7.13 8.69
C GLY A 264 26.75 7.69 9.67
N VAL A 265 25.75 6.89 10.04
CA VAL A 265 24.87 7.15 11.19
C VAL A 265 24.81 5.89 12.04
N ARG A 266 25.41 5.94 13.24
CA ARG A 266 25.25 4.91 14.29
C ARG A 266 23.88 5.09 14.94
N VAL A 267 23.04 4.07 14.89
CA VAL A 267 21.79 4.02 15.69
C VAL A 267 22.12 3.32 17.01
N ARG A 268 22.08 4.05 18.13
CA ARG A 268 22.05 3.46 19.48
C ARG A 268 20.63 2.94 19.74
N SER A 269 20.49 1.67 20.08
CA SER A 269 19.23 1.06 20.52
C SER A 269 19.07 1.23 22.03
N ASN A 270 18.15 2.09 22.48
CA ASN A 270 17.72 2.18 23.89
C ASN A 270 16.46 1.35 24.15
N LEU A 271 16.48 0.08 23.77
CA LEU A 271 15.45 -0.87 24.21
C LEU A 271 16.06 -1.80 25.25
N PRO A 272 15.48 -1.93 26.46
CA PRO A 272 15.94 -2.90 27.44
C PRO A 272 15.71 -4.31 26.90
N THR A 273 16.77 -5.12 26.90
CA THR A 273 16.75 -6.53 26.53
C THR A 273 15.87 -7.30 27.52
N PRO A 274 14.84 -8.05 27.08
CA PRO A 274 14.10 -8.93 27.98
C PRO A 274 15.03 -10.06 28.44
N ARG A 275 15.18 -10.22 29.76
CA ARG A 275 15.84 -11.38 30.37
C ARG A 275 14.88 -12.57 30.27
N VAL A 276 15.27 -13.58 29.49
CA VAL A 276 14.63 -14.90 29.51
C VAL A 276 15.06 -15.59 30.81
N PRO A 277 14.15 -16.08 31.67
CA PRO A 277 14.54 -16.87 32.83
C PRO A 277 15.12 -18.21 32.36
N ALA A 278 16.22 -18.62 32.98
CA ALA A 278 16.86 -19.91 32.75
C ALA A 278 15.87 -21.05 33.03
N ALA A 279 15.85 -22.04 32.14
CA ALA A 279 15.11 -23.28 32.32
C ALA A 279 15.60 -23.98 33.61
N ALA A 280 14.70 -24.12 34.58
CA ALA A 280 14.88 -25.06 35.68
C ALA A 280 14.55 -26.47 35.18
N GLY A 281 15.39 -27.42 35.58
CA GLY A 281 15.48 -28.76 35.04
C GLY A 281 14.26 -29.65 35.25
N GLU A 282 14.35 -30.77 34.54
CA GLU A 282 13.50 -31.94 34.57
C GLU A 282 13.15 -32.38 36.00
N ASP A 283 11.87 -32.65 36.25
CA ASP A 283 11.48 -33.72 37.15
C ASP A 283 10.26 -34.45 36.57
N THR A 284 10.51 -35.70 36.20
CA THR A 284 9.58 -36.65 35.62
C THR A 284 8.71 -37.25 36.74
N GLY A 285 7.48 -36.77 36.88
CA GLY A 285 6.53 -37.29 37.87
C GLY A 285 5.10 -37.36 37.34
N LEU A 286 4.78 -38.38 36.54
CA LEU A 286 3.40 -38.78 36.25
C LEU A 286 2.84 -39.56 37.45
N PRO A 287 1.61 -39.21 37.91
CA PRO A 287 0.71 -40.29 38.31
C PRO A 287 -0.71 -40.14 37.76
N ALA A 288 -1.19 -41.31 37.34
CA ALA A 288 -2.53 -41.89 37.51
C ALA A 288 -3.79 -41.14 37.04
N ARG A 289 -4.43 -41.82 36.08
CA ARG A 289 -5.85 -41.87 35.71
C ARG A 289 -6.84 -41.45 36.82
N GLY A 290 -7.80 -40.61 36.45
CA GLY A 290 -9.05 -40.30 37.17
C GLY A 290 -10.12 -39.79 36.19
N PRO A 291 -11.43 -39.86 36.53
CA PRO A 291 -12.43 -40.60 35.75
C PRO A 291 -13.16 -39.78 34.67
N ARG A 292 -13.81 -40.52 33.75
CA ARG A 292 -14.77 -39.99 32.78
C ARG A 292 -16.17 -39.77 33.42
N LEU A 293 -16.91 -38.84 32.81
CA LEU A 293 -18.37 -38.58 32.86
C LEU A 293 -18.85 -37.63 33.97
N PRO A 294 -20.00 -36.93 33.80
CA PRO A 294 -21.14 -37.17 32.87
C PRO A 294 -21.03 -36.57 31.47
#